data_AF-A0A420VJP2-F1
#
_entry.id   AF-A0A420VJP2-F1
#
_cell.length_a   1.000
_cell.length_b   1.000
_cell.length_c   1.000
_cell.angle_alpha   90.00
_cell.angle_beta   90.00
_cell.angle_gamma   90.00
#
_symmetry.space_group_name_H-M   'P 1'
#
loop_
_entity.id
_entity.type
_entity.pdbx_description
1 polymer ?
#
loop_
_entity_poly.entity_id
_entity_poly.type
_entity_poly.pdbx_seq_one_letter_code
_entity_poly.pdbx_strand_id
1 'polypeptide(L)' 'MNRNLFLPGLKDVKINKVEICEHSIHLYVEMPVKPHRLPRCGTEGGKIRDYRFKRCGI' A
#
# COMPACT_ATOMS: atom_id res chain seq x y z
N MET A 1 -19.65 3.59 -21.96
CA MET A 1 -19.69 4.37 -20.70
C MET A 1 -18.35 4.18 -19.98
N ASN A 2 -17.55 5.23 -19.84
CA ASN A 2 -16.34 5.21 -19.02
C ASN A 2 -16.73 5.63 -17.60
N ARG A 3 -16.87 4.66 -16.68
CA ARG A 3 -17.05 4.96 -15.26
C ARG A 3 -15.65 5.10 -14.66
N ASN A 4 -15.25 6.34 -14.39
CA ASN A 4 -14.06 6.61 -13.58
C ASN A 4 -14.34 6.09 -12.17
N LEU A 5 -13.91 4.86 -11.89
CA LEU A 5 -14.02 4.25 -10.57
C LEU A 5 -12.98 4.91 -9.66
N PHE A 6 -13.40 5.89 -8.86
CA PHE A 6 -12.54 6.51 -7.87
C PHE A 6 -12.48 5.61 -6.62
N LEU A 7 -11.42 4.81 -6.53
CA LEU A 7 -11.15 3.99 -5.33
C LEU A 7 -10.29 4.81 -4.35
N PRO A 8 -10.82 5.17 -3.15
CA PRO A 8 -10.05 5.89 -2.16
C PRO A 8 -8.77 5.13 -1.78
N GLY A 9 -7.64 5.83 -1.74
CA GLY A 9 -6.33 5.21 -1.46
C GLY A 9 -5.62 4.58 -2.66
N LEU A 10 -6.31 4.41 -3.80
CA LEU A 10 -5.72 3.90 -5.05
C LEU A 10 -5.50 5.00 -6.11
N LYS A 11 -5.50 6.27 -5.67
CA LYS A 11 -5.15 7.39 -6.53
C LYS A 11 -3.64 7.39 -6.83
N ASP A 12 -3.28 7.61 -8.09
CA ASP A 12 -1.89 7.63 -8.58
C ASP A 12 -1.16 6.28 -8.48
N VAL A 13 -1.93 5.19 -8.53
CA VAL A 13 -1.44 3.83 -8.44
C VAL A 13 -1.35 3.21 -9.83
N LYS A 14 -0.23 2.54 -10.13
CA LYS A 14 -0.06 1.75 -11.35
C LYS A 14 -0.57 0.33 -11.09
N ILE A 15 -1.53 -0.12 -11.89
CA ILE A 15 -2.02 -1.50 -11.84
C ILE A 15 -1.13 -2.36 -12.75
N ASN A 16 -0.51 -3.37 -12.17
CA ASN A 16 0.35 -4.31 -12.89
C ASN A 16 -0.43 -5.54 -13.37
N LYS A 17 -1.40 -6.01 -12.57
CA LYS A 17 -2.21 -7.18 -12.86
C LYS A 17 -3.57 -7.06 -12.19
N VAL A 18 -4.58 -7.58 -12.86
CA VAL A 18 -5.93 -7.75 -12.31
C VAL A 18 -6.30 -9.21 -12.45
N GLU A 19 -6.77 -9.81 -11.36
CA GLU A 19 -7.35 -11.15 -11.37
C GLU A 19 -8.79 -11.06 -10.86
N ILE A 20 -9.71 -11.66 -11.62
CA ILE A 20 -11.11 -11.78 -11.23
C ILE A 20 -11.28 -13.19 -10.68
N CYS A 21 -11.50 -13.30 -9.38
CA CYS A 21 -11.88 -14.53 -8.71
C CYS A 21 -13.41 -14.54 -8.55
N GLU A 22 -13.99 -15.71 -8.24
CA GLU A 22 -15.46 -15.84 -8.16
C GLU A 22 -16.14 -14.82 -7.25
N HIS A 23 -15.49 -14.44 -6.14
CA HIS A 23 -16.06 -13.56 -5.12
C HIS A 23 -15.21 -12.31 -4.84
N SER A 24 -14.13 -12.10 -5.58
CA SER A 24 -13.20 -11.00 -5.32
C SER A 24 -12.46 -10.56 -6.58
N ILE A 25 -11.98 -9.31 -6.55
CA ILE A 25 -11.08 -8.77 -7.57
C ILE A 25 -9.75 -8.51 -6.87
N HIS A 26 -8.68 -9.16 -7.33
CA HIS A 26 -7.34 -8.95 -6.82
C HIS A 26 -6.62 -7.95 -7.73
N LEU A 27 -6.23 -6.81 -7.15
CA LEU A 27 -5.47 -5.77 -7.82
C LEU A 27 -4.01 -5.83 -7.35
N TYR A 28 -3.10 -6.13 -8.27
CA TYR A 28 -1.67 -6.06 -8.02
C TYR A 28 -1.19 -4.70 -8.47
N VAL A 29 -0.66 -3.92 -7.52
CA VAL A 29 -0.43 -2.50 -7.71
C VAL A 29 0.95 -2.05 -7.22
N GLU A 30 1.47 -1.03 -7.89
CA GLU A 30 2.68 -0.31 -7.50
C GLU A 30 2.36 1.17 -7.32
N MET A 31 2.94 1.78 -6.29
CA MET A 31 2.82 3.22 -6.07
C MET A 31 4.09 3.78 -5.41
N PRO A 32 4.43 5.05 -5.69
CA PRO A 32 5.54 5.70 -5.00
C PRO A 32 5.25 5.78 -3.50
N VAL A 33 6.28 5.57 -2.68
CA VAL A 33 6.17 5.72 -1.22
C VAL A 33 5.92 7.19 -0.91
N LYS A 34 4.72 7.50 -0.43
CA LYS A 34 4.42 8.83 0.10
C LYS A 34 5.06 8.99 1.47
N PRO A 35 5.53 10.21 1.83
CA PRO A 35 5.96 10.50 3.19
C PRO A 35 4.86 10.10 4.17
N HIS A 36 5.23 9.32 5.18
CA HIS A 36 4.29 8.85 6.18
C HIS A 36 4.93 8.94 7.56
N ARG A 37 4.09 9.02 8.58
CA ARG A 37 4.56 8.93 9.96
C ARG A 37 4.90 7.49 10.28
N LEU A 38 6.14 7.30 10.71
CA LEU A 38 6.66 6.02 11.11
C LEU A 38 5.95 5.55 12.40
N PRO A 39 5.31 4.37 12.42
CA PRO A 39 4.46 3.93 13.54
C PRO A 39 5.21 3.78 14.87
N ARG A 40 6.54 3.60 14.84
CA ARG A 40 7.37 3.40 16.05
C ARG A 40 7.96 4.68 16.63
N CYS A 41 8.30 5.66 15.80
CA CYS A 41 9.03 6.86 16.25
C CYS A 41 8.29 8.17 15.94
N GLY A 42 7.16 8.12 15.23
CA GLY A 42 6.35 9.31 14.90
C GLY A 42 6.99 10.28 13.91
N THR A 43 8.24 10.06 13.50
CA THR A 43 8.93 10.89 12.53
C THR A 43 8.39 10.68 11.11
N GLU A 44 8.39 11.73 10.32
CA GLU A 44 8.04 11.65 8.90
C GLU A 44 9.21 11.02 8.12
N GLY A 45 8.90 9.97 7.37
CA GLY A 45 9.89 9.23 6.60
C GLY A 45 9.37 8.90 5.19
N GLY A 46 10.25 9.03 4.20
CA GLY A 46 10.01 8.56 2.83
C GLY A 46 10.46 7.10 2.59
N LYS A 47 11.09 6.47 3.58
CA LYS A 47 11.49 5.06 3.54
C LYS A 47 10.61 4.22 4.45
N ILE A 48 10.02 3.17 3.90
CA ILE A 48 9.33 2.14 4.70
C ILE A 48 10.40 1.38 5.49
N ARG A 49 10.28 1.37 6.81
CA ARG A 49 11.11 0.54 7.68
C ARG A 49 10.36 -0.74 7.98
N ASP A 50 11.01 -1.88 7.89
CA ASP A 50 10.42 -3.13 8.37
C ASP A 50 10.42 -3.13 9.91
N TYR A 51 9.22 -3.14 10.50
CA TYR A 51 9.01 -3.16 11.94
C TYR A 51 8.80 -4.56 12.52
N ARG A 52 8.74 -5.60 11.68
CA ARG A 52 8.43 -6.98 12.10
C ARG A 52 9.62 -7.64 12.81
N PHE A 53 10.84 -7.16 12.59
CA PHE A 53 12.03 -7.62 13.31
C PHE A 53 12.20 -6.92 14.67
N LYS A 54 11.47 -7.37 15.69
CA LYS A 54 11.88 -7.26 17.09
C LYS A 54 12.25 -8.67 17.54
N ARG A 55 13.53 -8.94 17.83
CA ARG A 55 13.85 -10.07 18.73
C ARG A 55 13.20 -9.73 20.08
N CYS A 56 12.17 -10.49 20.49
CA CYS A 56 11.90 -10.62 21.92
C CYS A 56 13.13 -11.27 22.54
N GLY A 57 13.69 -10.62 23.54
CA GLY A 57 14.90 -11.04 24.20
C GLY A 57 15.28 -10.06 25.29
N ILE A 58 14.45 -10.01 26.33
CA ILE A 58 14.85 -10.00 27.74
C ILE A 58 13.80 -10.84 28.47
#